data_AF-A0A1G6PBA2-F1
#
_entry.id   AF-A0A1G6PBA2-F1
#
_cell.length_a   1.000
_cell.length_b   1.000
_cell.length_c   1.000
_cell.angle_alpha   90.00
_cell.angle_beta   90.00
_cell.angle_gamma   90.00
#
_symmetry.space_group_name_H-M   'P 1'
#
loop_
_entity.id
_entity.type
_entity.pdbx_description
1 polymer ?
#
loop_
_entity_poly.entity_id
_entity_poly.type
_entity_poly.pdbx_seq_one_letter_code
_entity_poly.pdbx_strand_id
1 'polypeptide(L)'
;MHFPKRMTVGAYIITFWVAMIMPLVAGFCSIAFPTWSEFWEKVVLCFILAGVIWTILASVFKWFIPPKGRIIPITIGFNFTGIFSSVFLWRITGETLWMGILLTVIYIACIVTGYKYRKTILQEGLAPKTQWGKRVAVLGGISPVGFAFFGGVLGSNAGGAFVASIVMVTSNFLCLYFTANIYRAENPDWEPK
;
A
#
# COMPACT_ATOMS: atom_id res chain seq x y z
N MET A 1 0.46 -11.48 -8.41
CA MET A 1 -0.88 -11.51 -9.06
C MET A 1 -0.73 -11.74 -10.56
N HIS A 2 -1.36 -12.77 -11.11
CA HIS A 2 -1.51 -12.96 -12.56
C HIS A 2 -2.91 -12.41 -12.93
N PHE A 3 -2.97 -11.29 -13.66
CA PHE A 3 -4.27 -10.71 -14.04
C PHE A 3 -4.82 -11.45 -15.27
N PRO A 4 -6.01 -12.07 -15.19
CA PRO A 4 -6.56 -12.84 -16.30
C PRO A 4 -6.77 -11.93 -17.53
N LYS A 5 -6.48 -12.42 -18.74
CA LYS A 5 -6.63 -11.62 -19.98
C LYS A 5 -8.05 -11.08 -20.19
N ARG A 6 -9.07 -11.72 -19.62
CA ARG A 6 -10.45 -11.26 -19.58
C ARG A 6 -10.97 -11.34 -18.15
N MET A 7 -11.54 -10.24 -17.66
CA MET A 7 -12.13 -10.15 -16.34
C MET A 7 -13.58 -9.70 -16.50
N THR A 8 -14.52 -10.39 -15.85
CA THR A 8 -15.91 -9.95 -15.79
C THR A 8 -16.04 -8.76 -14.84
N VAL A 9 -17.12 -7.98 -14.97
CA VAL A 9 -17.40 -6.85 -14.06
C VAL A 9 -17.39 -7.32 -12.60
N GLY A 10 -18.09 -8.42 -12.30
CA GLY A 10 -18.15 -8.97 -10.94
C GLY A 10 -16.78 -9.39 -10.40
N ALA A 11 -15.97 -10.07 -11.21
CA ALA A 11 -14.61 -10.46 -10.81
C ALA A 11 -13.72 -9.24 -10.55
N TYR A 12 -13.87 -8.18 -11.34
CA TYR A 12 -13.15 -6.92 -11.13
C TYR A 12 -13.54 -6.25 -9.82
N ILE A 13 -14.84 -6.09 -9.56
CA ILE A 13 -15.36 -5.49 -8.33
C ILE A 13 -14.86 -6.25 -7.11
N ILE A 14 -14.95 -7.59 -7.12
CA ILE A 14 -14.45 -8.43 -6.02
C ILE A 14 -12.94 -8.23 -5.84
N THR A 15 -12.16 -8.30 -6.93
CA THR A 15 -10.70 -8.13 -6.87
C THR A 15 -10.31 -6.76 -6.31
N PHE A 16 -11.00 -5.71 -6.76
CA PHE A 16 -10.77 -4.35 -6.28
C PHE A 16 -11.06 -4.23 -4.78
N TRP A 17 -12.23 -4.66 -4.32
CA TRP A 17 -12.59 -4.55 -2.90
C TRP A 17 -11.76 -5.46 -1.98
N VAL A 18 -11.38 -6.65 -2.44
CA VAL A 18 -10.42 -7.50 -1.71
C VAL A 18 -9.08 -6.78 -1.58
N ALA A 19 -8.59 -6.11 -2.62
CA ALA A 19 -7.38 -5.30 -2.53
C ALA A 19 -7.54 -4.09 -1.60
N MET A 20 -8.76 -3.52 -1.48
CA MET A 20 -9.04 -2.42 -0.55
C MET A 20 -9.08 -2.83 0.92
N ILE A 21 -9.14 -4.12 1.27
CA ILE A 21 -9.10 -4.56 2.68
C ILE A 21 -7.85 -4.02 3.38
N MET A 22 -6.70 -4.08 2.70
CA MET A 22 -5.43 -3.60 3.24
C MET A 22 -5.43 -2.11 3.65
N PRO A 23 -5.72 -1.16 2.73
CA PRO A 23 -5.78 0.25 3.10
C PRO A 23 -6.89 0.55 4.11
N LEU A 24 -8.03 -0.16 4.05
CA LEU A 24 -9.12 0.04 5.01
C LEU A 24 -8.71 -0.37 6.42
N VAL A 25 -8.05 -1.51 6.61
CA VAL A 25 -7.56 -1.90 7.93
C VAL A 25 -6.54 -0.88 8.46
N ALA A 26 -5.60 -0.43 7.62
CA ALA A 26 -4.66 0.62 8.01
C ALA A 26 -5.38 1.93 8.39
N GLY A 27 -6.41 2.30 7.63
CA GLY A 27 -7.26 3.47 7.90
C GLY A 27 -8.04 3.33 9.21
N PHE A 28 -8.62 2.16 9.49
CA PHE A 28 -9.30 1.93 10.76
C PHE A 28 -8.34 1.98 11.96
N CYS A 29 -7.11 1.47 11.81
CA CYS A 29 -6.07 1.65 12.82
C CYS A 29 -5.72 3.13 13.03
N SER A 30 -5.61 3.91 11.95
CA SER A 30 -5.33 5.35 12.04
C SER A 30 -6.50 6.17 12.59
N ILE A 31 -7.74 5.66 12.56
CA ILE A 31 -8.89 6.25 13.25
C ILE A 31 -8.85 5.91 14.74
N ALA A 32 -8.75 4.63 15.08
CA ALA A 32 -9.03 4.14 16.42
C ALA A 32 -7.89 4.37 17.43
N PHE A 33 -6.63 4.42 16.97
CA PHE A 33 -5.47 4.44 17.85
C PHE A 33 -4.62 5.72 17.70
N PRO A 34 -4.04 6.24 18.81
CA PRO A 34 -4.23 5.79 20.20
C PRO A 34 -5.59 6.18 20.81
N THR A 35 -6.26 7.16 20.20
CA THR A 35 -7.61 7.62 20.52
C THR A 35 -8.40 7.80 19.23
N TRP A 36 -9.74 7.80 19.32
CA TRP A 36 -10.59 8.02 18.14
C TRP A 36 -10.32 9.39 17.51
N SER A 37 -10.17 9.45 16.18
CA SER A 37 -10.03 10.69 15.43
C SER A 37 -11.15 10.87 14.40
N GLU A 38 -12.02 11.84 14.64
CA GLU A 38 -13.09 12.22 13.71
C GLU A 38 -12.55 12.73 12.37
N PHE A 39 -11.37 13.37 12.37
CA PHE A 39 -10.75 13.84 11.14
C PHE A 39 -10.38 12.66 10.24
N TRP A 40 -9.65 11.67 10.78
CA TRP A 40 -9.25 10.50 10.02
C TRP A 40 -10.42 9.61 9.65
N GLU A 41 -11.49 9.60 10.45
CA GLU A 41 -12.75 8.94 10.11
C GLU A 41 -13.33 9.50 8.81
N LYS A 42 -13.44 10.83 8.71
CA LYS A 42 -13.91 11.51 7.49
C LYS A 42 -13.02 11.21 6.29
N VAL A 43 -11.70 11.18 6.47
CA VAL A 43 -10.74 10.85 5.40
C VAL A 43 -10.94 9.42 4.88
N VAL A 44 -11.10 8.44 5.78
CA VAL A 44 -11.34 7.03 5.40
C VAL A 44 -12.71 6.88 4.74
N LEU A 45 -13.75 7.56 5.22
CA LEU A 45 -15.07 7.56 4.58
C LEU A 45 -15.01 8.15 3.16
N CYS A 46 -14.30 9.26 2.96
CA CYS A 46 -14.06 9.82 1.62
C CYS A 46 -13.31 8.82 0.72
N PHE A 47 -12.33 8.09 1.25
CA PHE A 47 -11.61 7.05 0.52
C PHE A 47 -12.54 5.88 0.11
N ILE A 48 -13.40 5.40 1.02
CA ILE A 48 -14.40 4.37 0.71
C ILE A 48 -15.36 4.86 -0.38
N LEU A 49 -15.88 6.09 -0.25
CA LEU A 49 -16.78 6.69 -1.23
C LEU A 49 -16.11 6.83 -2.60
N ALA A 50 -14.84 7.27 -2.65
CA ALA A 50 -14.06 7.30 -3.88
C ALA A 50 -13.92 5.90 -4.51
N GLY A 51 -13.72 4.86 -3.70
CA GLY A 51 -13.71 3.46 -4.13
C GLY A 51 -15.04 3.02 -4.74
N VAL A 52 -16.16 3.34 -4.09
CA VAL A 52 -17.52 3.06 -4.61
C VAL A 52 -17.73 3.76 -5.95
N ILE A 53 -17.49 5.07 -6.02
CA ILE A 53 -17.63 5.85 -7.25
C ILE A 53 -16.76 5.26 -8.36
N TRP A 54 -15.50 4.93 -8.06
CA TRP A 54 -14.60 4.29 -9.02
C TRP A 54 -15.16 2.97 -9.56
N THR A 55 -15.67 2.08 -8.69
CA THR A 55 -16.25 0.81 -9.16
C THR A 55 -17.48 0.99 -10.05
N ILE A 56 -18.32 2.00 -9.77
CA ILE A 56 -19.46 2.34 -10.62
C ILE A 56 -18.97 2.83 -11.99
N LEU A 57 -18.07 3.82 -12.01
CA LEU A 57 -17.51 4.37 -13.24
C LEU A 57 -16.80 3.28 -14.06
N ALA A 58 -15.97 2.46 -13.43
CA ALA A 58 -15.26 1.38 -14.10
C ALA A 58 -16.22 0.33 -14.69
N SER A 59 -17.37 0.09 -14.06
CA SER A 59 -18.41 -0.81 -14.58
C SER A 59 -19.14 -0.21 -15.79
N VAL A 60 -19.53 1.06 -15.70
CA VAL A 60 -20.23 1.78 -16.78
C VAL A 60 -19.34 1.97 -18.01
N PHE A 61 -18.13 2.47 -17.82
CA PHE A 61 -17.19 2.78 -18.91
C PHE A 61 -16.31 1.59 -19.31
N LYS A 62 -16.50 0.43 -18.68
CA LYS A 62 -15.74 -0.80 -18.93
C LYS A 62 -14.23 -0.64 -18.78
N TRP A 63 -13.77 0.17 -17.82
CA TRP A 63 -12.35 0.38 -17.54
C TRP A 63 -11.63 -0.88 -17.02
N PHE A 64 -12.38 -1.90 -16.61
CA PHE A 64 -11.83 -3.21 -16.26
C PHE A 64 -11.31 -4.02 -17.46
N ILE A 65 -11.58 -3.61 -18.71
CA ILE A 65 -11.05 -4.28 -19.91
C ILE A 65 -9.53 -4.04 -20.05
N PRO A 66 -9.04 -2.78 -20.17
CA PRO A 66 -7.61 -2.54 -20.30
C PRO A 66 -6.84 -2.92 -19.02
N PRO A 67 -5.59 -3.40 -19.13
CA PRO A 67 -4.73 -3.66 -17.96
C PRO A 67 -4.57 -2.43 -17.06
N LYS A 68 -4.49 -1.23 -17.64
CA LYS A 68 -4.36 0.04 -16.91
C LYS A 68 -5.49 0.27 -15.91
N GLY A 69 -6.75 0.13 -16.35
CA GLY A 69 -7.91 0.33 -15.46
C GLY A 69 -8.11 -0.80 -14.44
N ARG A 70 -7.36 -1.91 -14.56
CA ARG A 70 -7.32 -2.97 -13.55
C ARG A 70 -6.23 -2.76 -12.51
N ILE A 71 -5.03 -2.39 -12.94
CA ILE A 71 -3.84 -2.39 -12.08
C ILE A 71 -3.67 -1.06 -11.37
N ILE A 72 -3.82 0.07 -12.08
CA ILE A 72 -3.59 1.41 -11.52
C ILE A 72 -4.46 1.68 -10.28
N PRO A 73 -5.79 1.47 -10.27
CA PRO A 73 -6.60 1.78 -9.09
C PRO A 73 -6.25 0.88 -7.90
N ILE A 74 -5.88 -0.37 -8.14
CA ILE A 74 -5.40 -1.29 -7.09
C ILE A 74 -4.07 -0.78 -6.52
N THR A 75 -3.12 -0.38 -7.38
CA THR A 75 -1.85 0.21 -6.93
C THR A 75 -2.06 1.48 -6.12
N ILE A 76 -2.97 2.36 -6.56
CA ILE A 76 -3.33 3.57 -5.79
C ILE A 76 -3.87 3.18 -4.41
N GLY A 77 -4.80 2.24 -4.33
CA GLY A 77 -5.31 1.75 -3.04
C GLY A 77 -4.23 1.18 -2.14
N PHE A 78 -3.29 0.40 -2.67
CA PHE A 78 -2.14 -0.07 -1.90
C PHE A 78 -1.21 1.05 -1.43
N ASN A 79 -1.04 2.10 -2.22
CA ASN A 79 -0.28 3.29 -1.81
C ASN A 79 -0.98 4.05 -0.67
N PHE A 80 -2.32 4.02 -0.60
CA PHE A 80 -3.07 4.51 0.56
C PHE A 80 -2.82 3.68 1.82
N THR A 81 -2.51 2.39 1.72
CA THR A 81 -2.06 1.60 2.87
C THR A 81 -0.81 2.23 3.49
N GLY A 82 0.18 2.62 2.69
CA GLY A 82 1.38 3.30 3.19
C GLY A 82 1.10 4.64 3.86
N ILE A 83 0.18 5.43 3.28
CA ILE A 83 -0.27 6.70 3.87
C ILE A 83 -0.91 6.44 5.23
N PHE A 84 -1.93 5.58 5.29
CA PHE A 84 -2.64 5.31 6.53
C PHE A 84 -1.77 4.64 7.59
N SER A 85 -0.84 3.76 7.20
CA SER A 85 0.16 3.21 8.12
C SER A 85 1.10 4.30 8.65
N SER A 86 1.54 5.23 7.81
CA SER A 86 2.37 6.37 8.24
C SER A 86 1.62 7.30 9.19
N VAL A 87 0.34 7.57 8.90
CA VAL A 87 -0.54 8.32 9.79
C VAL A 87 -0.69 7.61 11.12
N PHE A 88 -1.01 6.32 11.12
CA PHE A 88 -1.13 5.54 12.34
C PHE A 88 0.15 5.62 13.19
N LEU A 89 1.34 5.52 12.58
CA LEU A 89 2.62 5.71 13.28
C LEU A 89 2.77 7.12 13.86
N TRP A 90 2.46 8.14 13.04
CA TRP A 90 2.52 9.53 13.45
C TRP A 90 1.62 9.78 14.67
N ARG A 91 0.43 9.16 14.70
CA ARG A 91 -0.50 9.26 15.82
C ARG A 91 0.00 8.59 17.09
N ILE A 92 0.49 7.34 17.01
CA ILE A 92 0.99 6.63 18.19
C ILE A 92 2.28 7.24 18.77
N THR A 93 3.00 8.02 17.99
CA THR A 93 4.21 8.76 18.42
C THR A 93 3.90 10.16 18.95
N GLY A 94 2.63 10.46 19.25
CA GLY A 94 2.21 11.72 19.85
C GLY A 94 2.04 12.87 18.86
N GLU A 95 1.82 12.57 17.58
CA GLU A 95 1.47 13.55 16.53
C GLU A 95 2.50 14.68 16.36
N THR A 96 3.77 14.38 16.68
CA THR A 96 4.86 15.36 16.56
C THR A 96 5.08 15.79 15.10
N LEU A 97 5.17 17.10 14.86
CA LEU A 97 5.24 17.65 13.50
C LEU A 97 6.44 17.11 12.69
N TRP A 98 7.62 17.03 13.32
CA TRP A 98 8.84 16.55 12.66
C TRP A 98 8.71 15.09 12.20
N MET A 99 8.00 14.25 12.97
CA MET A 99 7.77 12.85 12.60
C MET A 99 6.82 12.77 11.40
N GLY A 100 5.76 13.58 11.39
CA GLY A 100 4.85 13.66 10.24
C GLY A 100 5.57 14.07 8.96
N ILE A 101 6.48 15.06 9.05
CA ILE A 101 7.32 15.48 7.92
C ILE A 101 8.25 14.35 7.47
N LEU A 102 8.95 13.71 8.42
CA LEU A 102 9.89 12.61 8.14
C LEU A 102 9.19 11.46 7.41
N LEU A 103 8.04 11.01 7.92
CA LEU A 103 7.27 9.92 7.33
C LEU A 103 6.74 10.29 5.94
N THR A 104 6.30 11.54 5.76
CA THR A 104 5.87 12.04 4.44
C THR A 104 7.03 12.05 3.44
N VAL A 105 8.21 12.52 3.84
CA VAL A 105 9.41 12.54 2.98
C VAL A 105 9.83 11.12 2.61
N ILE A 106 9.86 10.20 3.57
CA ILE A 106 10.17 8.79 3.34
C ILE A 106 9.16 8.18 2.36
N TYR A 107 7.86 8.40 2.59
CA TYR A 107 6.80 7.91 1.72
C TYR A 107 6.96 8.43 0.28
N ILE A 108 7.15 9.75 0.10
CA ILE A 108 7.37 10.34 -1.22
C ILE A 108 8.62 9.77 -1.87
N ALA A 109 9.74 9.65 -1.13
CA ALA A 109 10.96 9.04 -1.64
C ALA A 109 10.73 7.58 -2.09
N CYS A 110 9.93 6.80 -1.35
CA CYS A 110 9.52 5.46 -1.74
C CYS A 110 8.68 5.49 -3.02
N ILE A 111 7.67 6.35 -3.14
CA ILE A 111 6.85 6.44 -4.36
C ILE A 111 7.70 6.84 -5.57
N VAL A 112 8.54 7.86 -5.45
CA VAL A 112 9.42 8.35 -6.52
C VAL A 112 10.42 7.27 -6.95
N THR A 113 11.08 6.62 -5.99
CA THR A 113 12.04 5.54 -6.25
C THR A 113 11.33 4.34 -6.89
N GLY A 114 10.16 3.98 -6.37
CA GLY A 114 9.33 2.89 -6.87
C GLY A 114 8.91 3.11 -8.31
N TYR A 115 8.56 4.35 -8.66
CA TYR A 115 8.20 4.73 -10.02
C TYR A 115 9.42 4.78 -10.96
N LYS A 116 10.54 5.36 -10.51
CA LYS A 116 11.78 5.53 -11.31
C LYS A 116 12.45 4.19 -11.61
N TYR A 117 12.51 3.29 -10.63
CA TYR A 117 13.17 1.98 -10.73
C TYR A 117 12.17 0.82 -10.87
N ARG A 118 10.94 1.11 -11.32
CA ARG A 118 9.81 0.16 -11.38
C ARG A 118 10.15 -1.17 -12.06
N LYS A 119 10.89 -1.14 -13.17
CA LYS A 119 11.30 -2.34 -13.91
C LYS A 119 12.21 -3.26 -13.06
N THR A 120 13.26 -2.69 -12.47
CA THR A 120 14.25 -3.43 -11.67
C THR A 120 13.61 -3.99 -10.41
N ILE A 121 12.81 -3.19 -9.70
CA ILE A 121 12.11 -3.59 -8.47
C ILE A 121 11.16 -4.75 -8.77
N LEU A 122 10.42 -4.67 -9.86
CA LEU A 122 9.48 -5.72 -10.25
C LEU A 122 10.20 -7.00 -10.70
N GLN A 123 11.33 -6.87 -11.41
CA GLN A 123 12.16 -8.01 -11.80
C GLN A 123 12.71 -8.76 -10.58
N GLU A 124 13.35 -8.04 -9.65
CA GLU A 124 13.87 -8.63 -8.42
C GLU A 124 12.76 -9.17 -7.51
N GLY A 125 11.58 -8.55 -7.48
CA GLY A 125 10.50 -9.03 -6.60
C GLY A 125 9.67 -10.18 -7.18
N LEU A 126 9.69 -10.43 -8.50
CA LEU A 126 9.03 -11.59 -9.12
C LEU A 126 9.99 -12.75 -9.39
N ALA A 127 11.25 -12.45 -9.71
CA ALA A 127 12.31 -13.42 -9.96
C ALA A 127 13.59 -12.96 -9.23
N PRO A 128 13.66 -13.12 -7.90
CA PRO A 128 14.77 -12.61 -7.11
C PRO A 128 16.08 -13.32 -7.46
N LYS A 129 16.98 -12.59 -8.14
CA LYS A 129 18.32 -13.06 -8.47
C LYS A 129 19.30 -12.75 -7.34
N THR A 130 19.09 -11.64 -6.65
CA THR A 130 19.94 -11.22 -5.54
C THR A 130 19.52 -11.86 -4.21
N GLN A 131 20.49 -12.14 -3.32
CA GLN A 131 20.25 -12.59 -1.94
C GLN A 131 19.34 -11.61 -1.18
N TRP A 132 19.52 -10.31 -1.43
CA TRP A 132 18.66 -9.24 -0.91
C TRP A 132 17.24 -9.30 -1.47
N GLY A 133 17.07 -9.49 -2.78
CA GLY A 133 15.77 -9.69 -3.42
C GLY A 133 14.99 -10.87 -2.82
N LYS A 134 15.67 -11.99 -2.54
CA LYS A 134 15.05 -13.16 -1.87
C LYS A 134 14.54 -12.82 -0.47
N ARG A 135 15.35 -12.11 0.33
CA ARG A 135 14.97 -11.69 1.69
C ARG A 135 13.81 -10.68 1.67
N VAL A 136 13.83 -9.72 0.75
CA VAL A 136 12.76 -8.74 0.57
C VAL A 136 11.46 -9.40 0.07
N ALA A 137 11.54 -10.41 -0.79
CA ALA A 137 10.36 -11.17 -1.23
C ALA A 137 9.72 -11.94 -0.06
N VAL A 138 10.52 -12.52 0.83
CA VAL A 138 10.04 -13.17 2.07
C VAL A 138 9.40 -12.16 3.02
N LEU A 139 10.06 -11.01 3.24
CA LEU A 139 9.53 -9.94 4.10
C LEU A 139 8.29 -9.28 3.50
N GLY A 140 8.20 -9.15 2.17
CA GLY A 140 7.05 -8.58 1.46
C GLY A 140 5.81 -9.48 1.43
N GLY A 141 5.95 -10.76 1.81
CA GLY A 141 4.82 -11.63 2.13
C GLY A 141 4.10 -11.24 3.42
N ILE A 142 4.80 -10.53 4.32
CA ILE A 142 4.23 -9.97 5.55
C ILE A 142 3.72 -8.57 5.20
N SER A 143 2.42 -8.40 5.23
CA SER A 143 1.74 -7.22 4.71
C SER A 143 2.10 -5.93 5.50
N PRO A 144 1.98 -4.72 4.90
CA PRO A 144 2.30 -3.47 5.61
C PRO A 144 1.51 -3.27 6.90
N VAL A 145 0.28 -3.78 6.93
CA VAL A 145 -0.62 -3.79 8.09
C VAL A 145 -0.12 -4.73 9.19
N GLY A 146 0.40 -5.92 8.84
CA GLY A 146 0.99 -6.84 9.80
C GLY A 146 2.20 -6.24 10.51
N PHE A 147 3.08 -5.55 9.75
CA PHE A 147 4.22 -4.84 10.33
C PHE A 147 3.81 -3.62 11.16
N ALA A 148 2.79 -2.87 10.73
CA ALA A 148 2.24 -1.77 11.50
C ALA A 148 1.70 -2.21 12.86
N PHE A 149 0.94 -3.30 12.88
CA PHE A 149 0.39 -3.87 14.10
C PHE A 149 1.49 -4.42 15.01
N PHE A 150 2.46 -5.18 14.45
CA PHE A 150 3.58 -5.72 15.21
C PHE A 150 4.48 -4.61 15.78
N GLY A 151 4.70 -3.54 15.00
CA GLY A 151 5.38 -2.34 15.45
C GLY A 151 4.63 -1.66 16.60
N GLY A 152 3.32 -1.45 16.48
CA GLY A 152 2.50 -0.87 17.55
C GLY A 152 2.56 -1.67 18.87
N VAL A 153 2.47 -3.00 18.79
CA VAL A 153 2.54 -3.90 19.96
C VAL A 153 3.92 -3.93 20.59
N LEU A 154 4.99 -3.90 19.79
CA LEU A 154 6.35 -3.77 20.31
C LEU A 154 6.57 -2.38 20.93
N GLY A 155 5.99 -1.35 20.32
CA GLY A 155 6.06 0.05 20.74
C GLY A 155 5.47 0.33 22.12
N SER A 156 4.42 -0.42 22.52
CA SER A 156 3.77 -0.26 23.81
C SER A 156 4.58 -0.79 25.01
N ASN A 157 5.65 -1.56 24.79
CA ASN A 157 6.57 -1.98 25.85
C ASN A 157 7.76 -1.00 25.88
N ALA A 158 7.97 -0.34 27.03
CA ALA A 158 8.90 0.77 27.22
C ALA A 158 10.29 0.51 26.59
N GLY A 159 10.60 1.26 25.51
CA GLY A 159 11.81 1.11 24.68
C GLY A 159 11.52 0.69 23.22
N GLY A 160 10.33 0.19 22.93
CA GLY A 160 9.97 -0.34 21.62
C GLY A 160 9.52 0.70 20.58
N ALA A 161 9.28 1.96 20.95
CA ALA A 161 8.83 2.99 20.00
C ALA A 161 9.82 3.20 18.84
N PHE A 162 11.12 3.05 19.11
CA PHE A 162 12.16 3.07 18.09
C PHE A 162 12.07 1.86 17.15
N VAL A 163 11.87 0.66 17.70
CA VAL A 163 11.71 -0.59 16.92
C VAL A 163 10.43 -0.54 16.09
N ALA A 164 9.32 -0.05 16.67
CA ALA A 164 8.05 0.19 15.99
C ALA A 164 8.22 1.13 14.79
N SER A 165 8.95 2.23 14.99
CA SER A 165 9.25 3.21 13.95
C SER A 165 10.10 2.61 12.84
N ILE A 166 11.13 1.82 13.16
CA ILE A 166 11.95 1.11 12.16
C ILE A 166 11.08 0.15 11.37
N VAL A 167 10.31 -0.69 12.04
CA VAL A 167 9.46 -1.70 11.41
C VAL A 167 8.44 -1.05 10.46
N MET A 168 7.84 0.07 10.85
CA MET A 168 6.86 0.79 10.03
C MET A 168 7.47 1.66 8.93
N VAL A 169 8.64 2.26 9.15
CA VAL A 169 9.43 2.85 8.04
C VAL A 169 9.80 1.76 7.03
N THR A 170 10.09 0.56 7.51
CA THR A 170 10.40 -0.57 6.63
C THR A 170 9.16 -1.04 5.85
N SER A 171 7.96 -0.94 6.44
CA SER A 171 6.71 -1.27 5.74
C SER A 171 6.37 -0.27 4.62
N ASN A 172 6.84 0.98 4.70
CA ASN A 172 6.75 1.93 3.58
C ASN A 172 7.56 1.48 2.35
N PHE A 173 8.60 0.66 2.50
CA PHE A 173 9.29 0.06 1.35
C PHE A 173 8.38 -0.89 0.55
N LEU A 174 7.29 -1.40 1.12
CA LEU A 174 6.32 -2.19 0.35
C LEU A 174 5.57 -1.32 -0.67
N CYS A 175 5.46 0.00 -0.44
CA CYS A 175 4.92 0.94 -1.43
C CYS A 175 5.81 1.03 -2.67
N LEU A 176 7.12 0.74 -2.57
CA LEU A 176 7.99 0.60 -3.74
C LEU A 176 7.46 -0.50 -4.66
N TYR A 177 7.15 -1.65 -4.08
CA TYR A 177 6.70 -2.82 -4.83
C TYR A 177 5.31 -2.60 -5.43
N PHE A 178 4.39 -2.01 -4.68
CA PHE A 178 3.06 -1.69 -5.21
C PHE A 178 3.13 -0.65 -6.33
N THR A 179 3.93 0.40 -6.18
CA THR A 179 4.14 1.42 -7.22
C THR A 179 4.83 0.81 -8.45
N ALA A 180 5.76 -0.12 -8.27
CA ALA A 180 6.42 -0.81 -9.37
C ALA A 180 5.44 -1.63 -10.24
N ASN A 181 4.28 -2.05 -9.71
CA ASN A 181 3.27 -2.75 -10.51
C ASN A 181 2.65 -1.89 -11.62
N ILE A 182 2.79 -0.55 -11.57
CA ILE A 182 2.42 0.35 -12.70
C ILE A 182 3.15 -0.06 -13.98
N TYR A 183 4.38 -0.56 -13.87
CA TYR A 183 5.13 -1.03 -15.03
C TYR A 183 4.41 -2.16 -15.78
N ARG A 184 3.70 -3.05 -15.09
CA ARG A 184 2.89 -4.12 -15.71
C ARG A 184 1.62 -3.59 -16.36
N ALA A 185 1.09 -2.49 -15.84
CA ALA A 185 -0.05 -1.80 -16.45
C ALA A 185 0.35 -1.16 -17.79
N GLU A 186 1.58 -0.65 -17.88
CA GLU A 186 2.16 -0.06 -19.08
C GLU A 186 2.69 -1.11 -20.06
N ASN A 187 3.23 -2.23 -19.56
CA ASN A 187 3.88 -3.28 -20.33
C ASN A 187 3.25 -4.65 -19.99
N PRO A 188 2.03 -4.95 -20.47
CA PRO A 188 1.29 -6.16 -20.08
C PRO A 188 1.97 -7.46 -20.54
N ASP A 189 2.75 -7.41 -21.62
CA ASP A 189 3.47 -8.56 -22.19
C ASP A 189 4.88 -8.74 -21.61
N TRP A 190 5.27 -7.92 -20.63
CA TRP A 190 6.57 -8.05 -19.99
C TRP A 190 6.61 -9.25 -19.04
N GLU A 191 7.65 -10.07 -19.20
CA GLU A 191 7.95 -11.19 -18.32
C GLU A 191 9.29 -10.97 -17.58
N PRO A 192 9.38 -11.38 -16.30
CA PRO A 192 10.63 -11.30 -15.56
C PRO A 192 11.67 -12.26 -16.17
N LYS A 193 12.87 -11.74 -16.45
CA LYS A 193 14.01 -12.51 -16.95
C LYS A 193 14.99 -12.83 -15.84
#